data_AF-W0QFQ6-F1
#
_entry.id   AF-W0QFQ6-F1
#
_cell.length_a   1.000
_cell.length_b   1.000
_cell.length_c   1.000
_cell.angle_alpha   90.00
_cell.angle_beta   90.00
_cell.angle_gamma   90.00
#
_symmetry.space_group_name_H-M   'P 1'
#
loop_
_entity.id
_entity.type
_entity.pdbx_description
1 polymer ?
#
loop_
_entity_poly.entity_id
_entity_poly.type
_entity_poly.pdbx_seq_one_letter_code
_entity_poly.pdbx_strand_id
1 'polypeptide(L)'
;MVDKAGTKPKFDVVSGKQIIEEKDFLVLNLADINAEQLSSDFLIRSSDELFYGYYNDTNSKNLVDAADKFSQYFVVYDEKRVNNNISDKLTATYHKKEGFVYGSNPHTKEFAARISKLGDVEIQFKDGVATGRVKDGNSDIFNITGNTKQLEIAPTEGNPIITAILTQNQKSYTPGMEKAIMETKFINSKAGNSDQKYLIGEAKSDNWQAIMVSEKK
;
A
#
# COMPACT_ATOMS: atom_id res chain seq x y z
N MET A 1 26.14 4.89 0.73
CA MET A 1 26.29 4.45 2.12
C MET A 1 27.79 4.27 2.36
N VAL A 2 28.35 4.96 3.36
CA VAL A 2 29.79 4.88 3.69
C VAL A 2 29.90 3.91 4.86
N ASP A 3 30.70 2.85 4.70
CA ASP A 3 30.98 1.89 5.76
C ASP A 3 31.39 2.63 7.05
N LYS A 4 30.76 2.28 8.18
CA LYS A 4 31.25 2.70 9.49
C LYS A 4 32.62 2.06 9.71
N ALA A 5 33.68 2.86 9.55
CA ALA A 5 35.06 2.45 9.73
C ALA A 5 35.25 1.74 11.08
N GLY A 6 35.75 0.49 11.05
CA GLY A 6 36.15 -0.26 12.25
C GLY A 6 35.43 -1.59 12.51
N THR A 7 34.39 -1.94 11.74
CA THR A 7 33.69 -3.23 11.89
C THR A 7 34.24 -4.25 10.91
N LYS A 8 34.68 -5.43 11.36
CA LYS A 8 35.08 -6.51 10.45
C LYS A 8 33.88 -6.92 9.58
N PRO A 9 34.05 -7.11 8.26
CA PRO A 9 32.98 -7.61 7.41
C PRO A 9 32.44 -8.93 7.96
N LYS A 10 31.13 -9.00 8.16
CA LYS A 10 30.46 -10.27 8.45
C LYS A 10 30.05 -10.92 7.13
N PHE A 11 30.06 -12.25 7.09
CA PHE A 11 29.64 -13.02 5.93
C PHE A 11 28.49 -13.92 6.31
N ASP A 12 27.50 -14.01 5.43
CA ASP A 12 26.40 -14.94 5.58
C ASP A 12 26.91 -16.37 5.38
N VAL A 13 26.65 -17.24 6.35
CA VAL A 13 27.23 -18.59 6.40
C VAL A 13 26.72 -19.47 5.26
N VAL A 14 25.52 -19.20 4.74
CA VAL A 14 24.89 -20.00 3.69
C VAL A 14 25.37 -19.56 2.31
N SER A 15 25.31 -18.25 2.02
CA SER A 15 25.64 -17.70 0.71
C SER A 15 27.12 -17.36 0.52
N GLY A 16 27.89 -17.24 1.60
CA GLY A 16 29.29 -16.79 1.59
C GLY A 16 29.46 -15.32 1.21
N LYS A 17 28.36 -14.56 1.04
CA LYS A 17 28.40 -13.14 0.67
C LYS A 17 28.56 -12.25 1.90
N GLN A 18 29.12 -11.06 1.69
CA GLN A 18 29.22 -10.05 2.75
C GLN A 18 27.81 -9.60 3.16
N ILE A 19 27.58 -9.57 4.47
CA ILE A 19 26.37 -9.02 5.07
C ILE A 19 26.48 -7.49 5.00
N ILE A 20 25.51 -6.86 4.33
CA ILE A 20 25.42 -5.40 4.21
C ILE A 20 24.53 -4.81 5.32
N GLU A 21 23.58 -5.58 5.83
CA GLU A 21 22.66 -5.17 6.89
C GLU A 21 22.13 -6.41 7.64
N GLU A 22 21.92 -6.30 8.95
CA GLU A 22 21.23 -7.32 9.75
C GLU A 22 19.84 -6.80 10.11
N LYS A 23 18.80 -7.61 9.88
CA LYS A 23 17.42 -7.26 10.23
C LYS A 23 17.31 -6.97 11.73
N ASP A 24 16.74 -5.83 12.04
CA ASP A 24 16.46 -5.37 13.39
C ASP A 24 14.95 -5.15 13.59
N PHE A 25 14.52 -5.02 14.85
CA PHE A 25 13.14 -4.74 15.21
C PHE A 25 13.02 -3.33 15.78
N LEU A 26 12.08 -2.57 15.25
CA LEU A 26 11.70 -1.26 15.77
C LEU A 26 10.30 -1.35 16.36
N VAL A 27 10.15 -0.94 17.62
CA VAL A 27 8.84 -0.78 18.26
C VAL A 27 8.49 0.69 18.27
N LEU A 28 7.37 1.04 17.65
CA LEU A 28 6.84 2.41 17.63
C LEU A 28 5.55 2.47 18.44
N ASN A 29 5.43 3.50 19.27
CA ASN A 29 4.18 3.79 19.95
C ASN A 29 3.30 4.66 19.04
N LEU A 30 2.10 4.18 18.72
CA LEU A 30 1.18 4.89 17.83
C LEU A 30 0.80 6.28 18.36
N ALA A 31 0.81 6.47 19.68
CA ALA A 31 0.53 7.77 20.30
C ALA A 31 1.59 8.84 20.00
N ASP A 32 2.80 8.43 19.60
CA ASP A 32 3.90 9.33 19.24
C ASP A 32 3.88 9.69 17.75
N ILE A 33 3.01 9.02 16.96
CA ILE A 33 2.86 9.27 15.53
C ILE A 33 1.80 10.36 15.35
N ASN A 34 2.26 11.56 14.97
CA ASN A 34 1.38 12.68 14.64
C ASN A 34 0.75 12.45 13.24
N ALA A 35 1.03 13.32 12.27
CA ALA A 35 0.49 13.18 10.90
C ALA A 35 1.25 12.16 10.05
N GLU A 36 2.58 12.16 10.18
CA GLU A 36 3.49 11.33 9.38
C GLU A 36 4.76 11.04 10.17
N GLN A 37 5.30 9.83 9.98
CA GLN A 37 6.66 9.46 10.35
C GLN A 37 7.33 8.76 9.16
N LEU A 38 8.42 9.33 8.68
CA LEU A 38 9.16 8.85 7.52
C LEU A 38 10.62 8.55 7.90
N SER A 39 11.12 7.42 7.41
CA SER A 39 12.54 7.04 7.45
C SER A 39 12.97 6.43 6.12
N SER A 40 14.23 5.98 6.02
CA SER A 40 14.69 5.18 4.89
C SER A 40 13.97 3.83 4.74
N ASP A 41 13.43 3.30 5.84
CA ASP A 41 12.92 1.95 5.90
C ASP A 41 11.40 1.89 6.08
N PHE A 42 10.72 3.01 6.34
CA PHE A 42 9.26 3.01 6.46
C PHE A 42 8.64 4.39 6.26
N LEU A 43 7.35 4.37 5.94
CA LEU A 43 6.44 5.49 6.00
C LEU A 43 5.23 5.08 6.83
N ILE A 44 4.85 5.89 7.80
CA ILE A 44 3.61 5.75 8.57
C ILE A 44 2.86 7.08 8.50
N ARG A 45 1.58 7.03 8.19
CA ARG A 45 0.68 8.18 8.17
C ARG A 45 -0.52 7.92 9.05
N SER A 46 -1.09 8.98 9.60
CA SER A 46 -2.34 8.92 10.35
C SER A 46 -3.52 9.49 9.57
N SER A 47 -4.70 9.00 9.91
CA SER A 47 -6.00 9.49 9.49
C SER A 47 -6.90 9.40 10.71
N ASP A 48 -6.80 10.43 11.55
CA ASP A 48 -7.23 10.43 12.95
C ASP A 48 -6.61 9.26 13.73
N GLU A 49 -7.41 8.26 14.09
CA GLU A 49 -7.01 7.06 14.85
C GLU A 49 -6.66 5.85 13.95
N LEU A 50 -6.64 6.03 12.62
CA LEU A 50 -6.14 5.02 11.68
C LEU A 50 -4.69 5.30 11.34
N PHE A 51 -3.87 4.26 11.29
CA PHE A 51 -2.49 4.37 10.82
C PHE A 51 -2.29 3.50 9.59
N TYR A 52 -1.55 3.99 8.61
CA TYR A 52 -1.31 3.25 7.38
C TYR A 52 0.02 3.62 6.76
N GLY A 53 0.55 2.72 5.94
CA GLY A 53 1.78 2.98 5.22
C GLY A 53 2.49 1.70 4.83
N TYR A 54 3.82 1.77 4.83
CA TYR A 54 4.68 0.64 4.48
C TYR A 54 5.95 0.62 5.32
N TYR A 55 6.56 -0.56 5.42
CA TYR A 55 7.93 -0.73 5.90
C TYR A 55 8.68 -1.69 4.99
N ASN A 56 9.99 -1.52 4.88
CA ASN A 56 10.86 -2.40 4.12
C ASN A 56 11.26 -3.59 4.97
N ASP A 57 11.09 -4.77 4.40
CA ASP A 57 11.44 -6.04 5.02
C ASP A 57 12.34 -6.88 4.09
N THR A 58 12.88 -7.95 4.63
CA THR A 58 13.71 -8.95 3.95
C THR A 58 13.30 -10.34 4.42
N ASN A 59 13.46 -11.34 3.55
CA ASN A 59 13.13 -12.74 3.88
C ASN A 59 14.14 -13.39 4.85
N SER A 60 15.37 -12.84 4.92
CA SER A 60 16.47 -13.38 5.71
C SER A 60 16.86 -12.40 6.82
N LYS A 61 17.34 -12.92 7.94
CA LYS A 61 17.94 -12.07 8.98
C LYS A 61 19.14 -11.27 8.44
N ASN A 62 19.89 -11.84 7.51
CA ASN A 62 21.06 -11.20 6.92
C ASN A 62 20.71 -10.72 5.52
N LEU A 63 20.87 -9.42 5.29
CA LEU A 63 20.80 -8.85 3.96
C LEU A 63 22.19 -8.90 3.33
N VAL A 64 22.29 -9.49 2.15
CA VAL A 64 23.53 -9.59 1.37
C VAL A 64 23.43 -8.90 0.01
N ASP A 65 22.21 -8.53 -0.41
CA ASP A 65 21.93 -7.76 -1.61
C ASP A 65 20.78 -6.80 -1.30
N ALA A 66 20.97 -5.50 -1.58
CA ALA A 66 19.90 -4.52 -1.41
C ALA A 66 18.67 -4.84 -2.28
N ALA A 67 18.82 -5.67 -3.32
CA ALA A 67 17.74 -6.20 -4.14
C ALA A 67 16.74 -7.08 -3.39
N ASP A 68 17.12 -7.64 -2.25
CA ASP A 68 16.28 -8.55 -1.47
C ASP A 68 15.34 -7.83 -0.48
N LYS A 69 15.44 -6.49 -0.36
CA LYS A 69 14.45 -5.67 0.38
C LYS A 69 13.14 -5.57 -0.41
N PHE A 70 12.01 -5.66 0.27
CA PHE A 70 10.69 -5.44 -0.31
C PHE A 70 9.79 -4.68 0.66
N SER A 71 8.82 -3.92 0.16
CA SER A 71 7.87 -3.22 1.03
C SER A 71 6.73 -4.14 1.46
N GLN A 72 6.42 -4.12 2.75
CA GLN A 72 5.20 -4.62 3.36
C GLN A 72 4.27 -3.44 3.61
N TYR A 73 2.98 -3.60 3.34
CA TYR A 73 1.97 -2.56 3.50
C TYR A 73 1.06 -2.90 4.66
N PHE A 74 0.58 -1.88 5.38
CA PHE A 74 -0.24 -2.11 6.56
C PHE A 74 -1.28 -1.02 6.78
N VAL A 75 -2.39 -1.41 7.41
CA VAL A 75 -3.36 -0.50 8.02
C VAL A 75 -3.66 -0.99 9.43
N VAL A 76 -3.59 -0.09 10.41
CA VAL A 76 -3.91 -0.34 11.82
C VAL A 76 -5.15 0.45 12.20
N TYR A 77 -6.12 -0.22 12.82
CA TYR A 77 -7.41 0.34 13.22
C TYR A 77 -8.00 -0.45 14.40
N ASP A 78 -8.95 0.16 15.09
CA ASP A 78 -9.74 -0.54 16.12
C ASP A 78 -10.88 -1.34 15.46
N GLU A 79 -10.82 -2.66 15.57
CA GLU A 79 -11.82 -3.60 15.02
C GLU A 79 -13.24 -3.30 15.54
N LYS A 80 -13.38 -2.71 16.74
CA LYS A 80 -14.70 -2.33 17.30
C LYS A 80 -15.39 -1.22 16.50
N ARG A 81 -14.65 -0.53 15.63
CA ARG A 81 -15.17 0.53 14.74
C ARG A 81 -15.61 -0.01 13.38
N VAL A 82 -15.33 -1.27 13.05
CA VAL A 82 -15.76 -1.89 11.79
C VAL A 82 -17.29 -1.91 11.72
N ASN A 83 -17.81 -1.41 10.61
CA ASN A 83 -19.23 -1.39 10.32
C ASN A 83 -19.59 -2.54 9.39
N ASN A 84 -20.34 -3.51 9.91
CA ASN A 84 -20.81 -4.67 9.15
C ASN A 84 -22.18 -4.46 8.49
N ASN A 85 -22.86 -3.35 8.78
CA ASN A 85 -24.23 -3.06 8.33
C ASN A 85 -24.21 -2.01 7.21
N ILE A 86 -23.61 -2.37 6.09
CA ILE A 86 -23.50 -1.49 4.93
C ILE A 86 -24.69 -1.70 4.01
N SER A 87 -25.38 -0.60 3.69
CA SER A 87 -26.50 -0.62 2.76
C SER A 87 -26.02 -0.95 1.35
N ASP A 88 -26.65 -1.94 0.71
CA ASP A 88 -26.46 -2.21 -0.72
C ASP A 88 -26.93 -1.06 -1.63
N LYS A 89 -27.52 0.00 -1.06
CA LYS A 89 -27.92 1.25 -1.75
C LYS A 89 -27.09 2.45 -1.29
N LEU A 90 -25.88 2.23 -0.79
CA LEU A 90 -25.00 3.31 -0.34
C LEU A 90 -24.82 4.37 -1.44
N THR A 91 -25.04 5.63 -1.08
CA THR A 91 -24.65 6.78 -1.89
C THR A 91 -23.76 7.69 -1.05
N ALA A 92 -22.48 7.75 -1.40
CA ALA A 92 -21.45 8.47 -0.66
C ALA A 92 -20.21 8.67 -1.53
N THR A 93 -19.41 9.69 -1.23
CA THR A 93 -18.09 9.88 -1.85
C THR A 93 -17.02 9.75 -0.79
N TYR A 94 -16.01 8.94 -1.06
CA TYR A 94 -14.81 8.79 -0.24
C TYR A 94 -13.62 9.37 -0.98
N HIS A 95 -12.79 10.14 -0.30
CA HIS A 95 -11.58 10.69 -0.86
C HIS A 95 -10.47 10.73 0.19
N LYS A 96 -9.22 10.61 -0.26
CA LYS A 96 -8.05 10.95 0.56
C LYS A 96 -6.82 11.21 -0.31
N LYS A 97 -6.19 12.35 -0.06
CA LYS A 97 -4.86 12.64 -0.62
C LYS A 97 -3.85 11.64 -0.07
N GLU A 98 -3.04 11.05 -0.96
CA GLU A 98 -2.02 10.05 -0.64
C GLU A 98 -2.57 8.86 0.19
N GLY A 99 -3.87 8.56 0.04
CA GLY A 99 -4.56 7.47 0.72
C GLY A 99 -4.36 6.10 0.10
N PHE A 100 -3.76 6.02 -1.08
CA PHE A 100 -3.43 4.77 -1.77
C PHE A 100 -1.92 4.56 -1.74
N VAL A 101 -1.44 3.55 -1.02
CA VAL A 101 -0.01 3.23 -0.91
C VAL A 101 0.23 1.91 -1.63
N TYR A 102 1.12 1.90 -2.62
CA TYR A 102 1.26 0.77 -3.54
C TYR A 102 2.70 0.56 -4.00
N GLY A 103 2.99 -0.65 -4.48
CA GLY A 103 4.28 -0.97 -5.09
C GLY A 103 4.34 -2.42 -5.54
N SER A 104 5.50 -2.85 -6.05
CA SER A 104 5.66 -4.20 -6.59
C SER A 104 5.75 -5.26 -5.50
N ASN A 105 5.34 -6.49 -5.83
CA ASN A 105 5.55 -7.65 -4.98
C ASN A 105 7.04 -8.05 -4.89
N PRO A 106 7.46 -8.85 -3.88
CA PRO A 106 8.87 -9.14 -3.60
C PRO A 106 9.67 -9.80 -4.72
N HIS A 107 9.04 -10.50 -5.67
CA HIS A 107 9.75 -11.13 -6.81
C HIS A 107 10.09 -10.15 -7.94
N THR A 108 9.53 -8.94 -7.94
CA THR A 108 9.89 -7.91 -8.92
C THR A 108 11.24 -7.31 -8.57
N LYS A 109 12.24 -7.52 -9.43
CA LYS A 109 13.61 -7.04 -9.21
C LYS A 109 13.86 -5.62 -9.72
N GLU A 110 12.95 -5.09 -10.53
CA GLU A 110 13.08 -3.74 -11.10
C GLU A 110 13.06 -2.68 -9.99
N PHE A 111 14.14 -1.91 -9.88
CA PHE A 111 14.35 -0.98 -8.76
C PHE A 111 13.24 0.07 -8.68
N ALA A 112 12.85 0.63 -9.84
CA ALA A 112 11.79 1.64 -9.90
C ALA A 112 10.42 1.11 -9.43
N ALA A 113 10.17 -0.19 -9.60
CA ALA A 113 8.94 -0.86 -9.18
C ALA A 113 8.93 -1.19 -7.67
N ARG A 114 10.11 -1.34 -7.07
CA ARG A 114 10.26 -1.67 -5.63
C ARG A 114 10.09 -0.47 -4.71
N ILE A 115 10.18 0.75 -5.24
CA ILE A 115 9.93 1.95 -4.46
C ILE A 115 8.42 2.12 -4.31
N SER A 116 7.94 2.04 -3.08
CA SER A 116 6.55 2.32 -2.74
C SER A 116 6.15 3.73 -3.17
N LYS A 117 4.96 3.85 -3.74
CA LYS A 117 4.38 5.09 -4.26
C LYS A 117 3.08 5.41 -3.54
N LEU A 118 2.69 6.67 -3.63
CA LEU A 118 1.47 7.22 -3.06
C LEU A 118 0.55 7.69 -4.20
N GLY A 119 -0.75 7.63 -3.96
CA GLY A 119 -1.75 8.16 -4.87
C GLY A 119 -2.96 8.71 -4.13
N ASP A 120 -3.57 9.73 -4.72
CA ASP A 120 -4.81 10.34 -4.25
C ASP A 120 -5.98 9.47 -4.68
N VAL A 121 -6.77 9.00 -3.72
CA VAL A 121 -7.92 8.15 -3.99
C VAL A 121 -9.22 8.93 -3.95
N GLU A 122 -10.10 8.67 -4.90
CA GLU A 122 -11.48 9.17 -4.94
C GLU A 122 -12.41 8.05 -5.42
N ILE A 123 -13.43 7.72 -4.62
CA ILE A 123 -14.43 6.69 -4.93
C ILE A 123 -15.82 7.27 -4.67
N GLN A 124 -16.70 7.17 -5.66
CA GLN A 124 -18.11 7.48 -5.54
C GLN A 124 -18.92 6.19 -5.53
N PHE A 125 -19.79 6.05 -4.53
CA PHE A 125 -20.87 5.09 -4.51
C PHE A 125 -22.17 5.80 -4.93
N LYS A 126 -22.90 5.20 -5.85
CA LYS A 126 -24.25 5.60 -6.23
C LYS A 126 -25.13 4.36 -6.28
N ASP A 127 -26.14 4.31 -5.41
CA ASP A 127 -27.02 3.14 -5.27
C ASP A 127 -26.25 1.82 -5.12
N GLY A 128 -25.16 1.85 -4.34
CA GLY A 128 -24.29 0.69 -4.08
C GLY A 128 -23.25 0.39 -5.14
N VAL A 129 -23.31 1.03 -6.32
CA VAL A 129 -22.32 0.87 -7.40
C VAL A 129 -21.14 1.82 -7.17
N ALA A 130 -19.93 1.27 -7.16
CA ALA A 130 -18.70 2.02 -6.95
C ALA A 130 -18.02 2.37 -8.28
N THR A 131 -17.63 3.63 -8.41
CA THR A 131 -16.75 4.13 -9.48
C THR A 131 -15.73 5.09 -8.89
N GLY A 132 -14.46 4.93 -9.23
CA GLY A 132 -13.40 5.74 -8.66
C GLY A 132 -12.10 5.66 -9.43
N ARG A 133 -11.08 6.31 -8.88
CA ARG A 133 -9.75 6.40 -9.46
C ARG A 133 -8.71 6.68 -8.38
N VAL A 134 -7.48 6.29 -8.69
CA VAL A 134 -6.29 6.73 -7.96
C VAL A 134 -5.48 7.61 -8.90
N LYS A 135 -5.03 8.76 -8.40
CA LYS A 135 -4.24 9.74 -9.16
C LYS A 135 -2.84 9.93 -8.59
N ASP A 136 -1.89 10.17 -9.48
CA ASP A 136 -0.60 10.76 -9.15
C ASP A 136 -0.51 12.10 -9.91
N GLY A 137 -0.65 13.21 -9.16
CA GLY A 137 -0.86 14.53 -9.73
C GLY A 137 -2.12 14.59 -10.60
N ASN A 138 -1.94 14.85 -11.90
CA ASN A 138 -3.06 14.93 -12.86
C ASN A 138 -3.32 13.60 -13.60
N SER A 139 -2.53 12.57 -13.36
CA SER A 139 -2.58 11.31 -14.09
C SER A 139 -3.37 10.27 -13.31
N ASP A 140 -4.38 9.66 -13.94
CA ASP A 140 -5.05 8.49 -13.38
C ASP A 140 -4.11 7.28 -13.50
N ILE A 141 -3.73 6.68 -12.36
CA ILE A 141 -2.81 5.53 -12.28
C ILE A 141 -3.53 4.21 -11.98
N PHE A 142 -4.75 4.27 -11.43
CA PHE A 142 -5.66 3.14 -11.30
C PHE A 142 -7.11 3.59 -11.54
N ASN A 143 -7.89 2.73 -12.17
CA ASN A 143 -9.34 2.80 -12.23
C ASN A 143 -9.94 1.89 -11.15
N ILE A 144 -11.02 2.35 -10.52
CA ILE A 144 -11.73 1.60 -9.48
C ILE A 144 -13.18 1.41 -9.91
N THR A 145 -13.65 0.17 -9.89
CA THR A 145 -15.07 -0.17 -10.09
C THR A 145 -15.52 -1.20 -9.05
N GLY A 146 -16.81 -1.41 -8.88
CA GLY A 146 -17.30 -2.50 -8.02
C GLY A 146 -18.55 -2.12 -7.24
N ASN A 147 -18.61 -2.53 -5.98
CA ASN A 147 -19.74 -2.29 -5.08
C ASN A 147 -19.29 -2.17 -3.62
N THR A 148 -20.26 -2.14 -2.69
CA THR A 148 -20.04 -2.00 -1.25
C THR A 148 -19.38 -3.19 -0.55
N LYS A 149 -19.05 -4.26 -1.28
CA LYS A 149 -18.36 -5.44 -0.73
C LYS A 149 -16.97 -5.59 -1.32
N GLN A 150 -16.85 -5.37 -2.62
CA GLN A 150 -15.61 -5.58 -3.37
C GLN A 150 -15.40 -4.47 -4.38
N LEU A 151 -14.16 -4.01 -4.48
CA LEU A 151 -13.68 -3.15 -5.56
C LEU A 151 -12.70 -3.91 -6.44
N GLU A 152 -12.84 -3.75 -7.74
CA GLU A 152 -11.83 -4.10 -8.73
C GLU A 152 -10.94 -2.88 -8.97
N ILE A 153 -9.64 -3.05 -8.71
CA ILE A 153 -8.61 -2.03 -8.91
C ILE A 153 -7.78 -2.43 -10.13
N ALA A 154 -7.89 -1.65 -11.20
CA ALA A 154 -7.20 -1.92 -12.46
C ALA A 154 -6.18 -0.82 -12.75
N PRO A 155 -4.89 -1.13 -12.93
CA PRO A 155 -3.90 -0.12 -13.30
C PRO A 155 -4.20 0.47 -14.67
N THR A 156 -3.81 1.72 -14.88
CA THR A 156 -3.80 2.34 -16.21
C THR A 156 -2.46 2.10 -16.91
N GLU A 157 -2.37 2.40 -18.21
CA GLU A 157 -1.10 2.38 -18.96
C GLU A 157 -0.05 3.34 -18.37
N GLY A 158 -0.50 4.44 -17.75
CA GLY A 158 0.36 5.43 -17.11
C GLY A 158 0.88 5.01 -15.73
N ASN A 159 0.53 3.82 -15.23
CA ASN A 159 0.95 3.38 -13.91
C ASN A 159 2.45 3.07 -13.89
N PRO A 160 3.27 3.78 -13.07
CA PRO A 160 4.71 3.66 -13.12
C PRO A 160 5.25 2.30 -12.66
N ILE A 161 4.54 1.60 -11.75
CA ILE A 161 4.92 0.27 -11.27
C ILE A 161 4.69 -0.76 -12.38
N ILE A 162 3.52 -0.72 -13.01
CA ILE A 162 3.18 -1.61 -14.11
C ILE A 162 4.09 -1.36 -15.31
N THR A 163 4.33 -0.11 -15.68
CA THR A 163 5.25 0.25 -16.77
C THR A 163 6.65 -0.31 -16.54
N ALA A 164 7.18 -0.21 -15.32
CA ALA A 164 8.48 -0.77 -14.96
C ALA A 164 8.51 -2.30 -15.08
N ILE A 165 7.49 -2.99 -14.55
CA ILE A 165 7.35 -4.46 -14.64
C ILE A 165 7.23 -4.93 -16.10
N LEU A 166 6.42 -4.27 -16.91
CA LEU A 166 6.21 -4.63 -18.31
C LEU A 166 7.44 -4.39 -19.17
N THR A 167 8.16 -3.29 -18.93
CA THR A 167 9.43 -2.99 -19.60
C THR A 167 10.46 -4.08 -19.32
N GLN A 168 10.62 -4.48 -18.05
CA GLN A 168 11.52 -5.57 -17.67
C GLN A 168 11.17 -6.88 -18.38
N ASN A 169 9.87 -7.15 -18.53
CA ASN A 169 9.36 -8.39 -19.14
C ASN A 169 9.20 -8.33 -20.66
N GLN A 170 9.54 -7.20 -21.30
CA GLN A 170 9.33 -6.96 -22.74
C GLN A 170 7.87 -7.21 -23.20
N LYS A 171 6.91 -6.79 -22.37
CA LYS A 171 5.47 -6.92 -22.63
C LYS A 171 4.84 -5.55 -22.88
N SER A 172 3.75 -5.52 -23.64
CA SER A 172 2.91 -4.32 -23.81
C SER A 172 1.75 -4.33 -22.82
N TYR A 173 1.28 -3.13 -22.48
CA TYR A 173 0.10 -2.97 -21.65
C TYR A 173 -1.16 -3.46 -22.38
N THR A 174 -2.08 -4.07 -21.64
CA THR A 174 -3.42 -4.43 -22.10
C THR A 174 -4.44 -4.03 -21.04
N PRO A 175 -5.56 -3.38 -21.41
CA PRO A 175 -6.58 -2.96 -20.44
C PRO A 175 -7.10 -4.14 -19.61
N GLY A 176 -7.15 -3.95 -18.28
CA GLY A 176 -7.63 -4.95 -17.33
C GLY A 176 -6.60 -6.00 -16.91
N MET A 177 -5.36 -5.93 -17.41
CA MET A 177 -4.27 -6.74 -16.89
C MET A 177 -3.90 -6.33 -15.46
N GLU A 178 -3.31 -7.27 -14.70
CA GLU A 178 -2.83 -7.00 -13.34
C GLU A 178 -3.92 -6.42 -12.42
N LYS A 179 -5.20 -6.67 -12.71
CA LYS A 179 -6.30 -6.24 -11.85
C LYS A 179 -6.25 -6.97 -10.52
N ALA A 180 -6.62 -6.27 -9.46
CA ALA A 180 -6.72 -6.81 -8.12
C ALA A 180 -8.14 -6.63 -7.57
N ILE A 181 -8.61 -7.61 -6.82
CA ILE A 181 -9.86 -7.50 -6.05
C ILE A 181 -9.50 -7.06 -4.63
N MET A 182 -10.23 -6.06 -4.14
CA MET A 182 -10.11 -5.52 -2.80
C MET A 182 -11.43 -5.70 -2.06
N GLU A 183 -11.42 -6.49 -0.99
CA GLU A 183 -12.53 -6.53 -0.04
C GLU A 183 -12.62 -5.20 0.71
N THR A 184 -13.80 -4.59 0.72
CA THR A 184 -14.01 -3.30 1.37
C THR A 184 -14.29 -3.46 2.85
N LYS A 185 -13.64 -2.65 3.68
CA LYS A 185 -14.00 -2.47 5.09
C LYS A 185 -14.40 -1.02 5.33
N PHE A 186 -15.60 -0.83 5.89
CA PHE A 186 -16.08 0.48 6.31
C PHE A 186 -15.84 0.65 7.80
N ILE A 187 -15.20 1.75 8.19
CA ILE A 187 -14.85 2.04 9.58
C ILE A 187 -15.62 3.28 10.02
N ASN A 188 -16.30 3.20 11.15
CA ASN A 188 -16.97 4.35 11.75
C ASN A 188 -15.95 5.30 12.40
N SER A 189 -16.34 6.56 12.64
CA SER A 189 -15.48 7.50 13.38
C SER A 189 -15.18 7.05 14.81
N LYS A 190 -16.13 6.37 15.46
CA LYS A 190 -16.03 5.81 16.80
C LYS A 190 -16.82 4.50 16.89
N ALA A 191 -16.49 3.67 17.89
CA ALA A 191 -17.22 2.43 18.13
C ALA A 191 -18.69 2.73 18.45
N GLY A 192 -19.62 1.97 17.86
CA GLY A 192 -21.06 2.17 18.02
C GLY A 192 -21.68 3.26 17.13
N ASN A 193 -20.89 4.08 16.43
CA ASN A 193 -21.43 4.97 15.40
C ASN A 193 -21.86 4.18 14.16
N SER A 194 -22.56 4.82 13.23
CA SER A 194 -22.97 4.23 11.94
C SER A 194 -22.66 5.16 10.76
N ASP A 195 -21.67 6.02 10.91
CA ASP A 195 -21.34 7.09 9.97
C ASP A 195 -20.48 6.62 8.79
N GLN A 196 -19.81 5.48 8.93
CA GLN A 196 -18.95 4.87 7.90
C GLN A 196 -17.91 5.89 7.43
N LYS A 197 -17.24 6.55 8.39
CA LYS A 197 -16.31 7.65 8.12
C LYS A 197 -15.19 7.25 7.16
N TYR A 198 -14.70 6.02 7.22
CA TYR A 198 -13.60 5.56 6.38
C TYR A 198 -13.97 4.35 5.55
N LEU A 199 -13.36 4.24 4.38
CA LEU A 199 -13.32 3.04 3.55
C LEU A 199 -11.86 2.64 3.38
N ILE A 200 -11.55 1.41 3.80
CA ILE A 200 -10.22 0.83 3.71
C ILE A 200 -10.25 -0.52 2.98
N GLY A 201 -9.08 -0.97 2.51
CA GLY A 201 -8.91 -2.31 1.96
C GLY A 201 -7.48 -2.56 1.50
N GLU A 202 -7.20 -3.82 1.19
CA GLU A 202 -5.94 -4.28 0.59
C GLU A 202 -6.23 -4.87 -0.78
N ALA A 203 -5.47 -4.46 -1.78
CA ALA A 203 -5.55 -4.96 -3.15
C ALA A 203 -4.23 -5.65 -3.49
N LYS A 204 -4.29 -6.88 -3.98
CA LYS A 204 -3.10 -7.64 -4.38
C LYS A 204 -3.33 -8.37 -5.69
N SER A 205 -2.36 -8.25 -6.59
CA SER A 205 -2.23 -9.03 -7.82
C SER A 205 -0.97 -9.89 -7.76
N ASP A 206 -0.64 -10.55 -8.87
CA ASP A 206 0.61 -11.29 -8.98
C ASP A 206 1.82 -10.36 -8.91
N ASN A 207 1.80 -9.13 -9.45
CA ASN A 207 3.02 -8.31 -9.51
C ASN A 207 3.03 -7.06 -8.62
N TRP A 208 1.90 -6.69 -8.02
CA TRP A 208 1.82 -5.52 -7.15
C TRP A 208 0.83 -5.74 -6.01
N GLN A 209 0.97 -4.91 -4.99
CA GLN A 209 0.06 -4.85 -3.86
C GLN A 209 -0.13 -3.40 -3.43
N ALA A 210 -1.25 -3.12 -2.78
CA ALA A 210 -1.58 -1.81 -2.24
C ALA A 210 -2.49 -1.92 -1.03
N ILE A 211 -2.45 -0.87 -0.24
CA ILE A 211 -3.47 -0.54 0.74
C ILE A 211 -4.20 0.73 0.32
N MET A 212 -5.44 0.83 0.73
CA MET A 212 -6.26 2.02 0.54
C MET A 212 -6.84 2.47 1.87
N VAL A 213 -6.75 3.77 2.13
CA VAL A 213 -7.47 4.49 3.18
C VAL A 213 -8.14 5.69 2.55
N SER A 214 -9.43 5.85 2.75
CA SER A 214 -10.21 6.96 2.22
C SER A 214 -11.24 7.46 3.23
N GLU A 215 -11.60 8.73 3.18
CA GLU A 215 -12.51 9.38 4.12
C GLU A 215 -13.78 9.85 3.42
N LYS A 216 -14.94 9.62 4.04
CA LYS A 216 -16.22 10.08 3.55
C LYS A 216 -16.26 11.62 3.57
N LYS A 217 -16.62 12.20 2.43
CA LYS A 217 -16.78 13.65 2.25
C LYS A 217 -18.08 14.16 2.85
#